data_AF-A0A293MX93-F1
#
_entry.id   AF-A0A293MX93-F1
#
_cell.length_a   1.000
_cell.length_b   1.000
_cell.length_c   1.000
_cell.angle_alpha   90.00
_cell.angle_beta   90.00
_cell.angle_gamma   90.00
#
_symmetry.space_group_name_H-M   'P 1'
#
loop_
_entity.id
_entity.type
_entity.pdbx_description
1 polymer ?
#
loop_
_entity_poly.entity_id
_entity_poly.type
_entity_poly.pdbx_seq_one_letter_code
_entity_poly.pdbx_strand_id
1 'polypeptide(L)'
;MSSRGSQTSELYYDMSRARRGQCIIFYVERPGHSSCSARKDARRIKTAFHYLGFKCAVHPNPTTQIIEKTLAEASTCPDNESSDCFVCLLLTTGRNGDILVREHQGITTDVLTKYFVRASCGSLKDKPKLFFIQVVLVTL
;
A
#
# COMPACT_ATOMS: atom_id res chain seq x y z
N MET A 1 3.64 45.06 -0.75
CA MET A 1 3.95 44.33 0.49
C MET A 1 4.09 42.87 0.13
N SER A 2 5.33 42.39 0.00
CA SER A 2 5.61 40.99 -0.39
C SER A 2 5.46 40.10 0.85
N SER A 3 4.41 39.29 0.90
CA SER A 3 4.21 38.31 1.97
C SER A 3 5.20 37.17 1.75
N ARG A 4 6.13 37.04 2.69
CA ARG A 4 7.17 36.02 2.77
C ARG A 4 6.56 34.63 2.52
N GLY A 5 7.02 33.98 1.45
CA GLY A 5 6.80 32.54 1.26
C GLY A 5 7.40 31.80 2.46
N SER A 6 6.57 31.01 3.14
CA SER A 6 7.02 30.10 4.19
C SER A 6 8.01 29.11 3.58
N GLN A 7 9.30 29.26 3.90
CA GLN A 7 10.30 28.24 3.59
C GLN A 7 10.02 27.00 4.44
N THR A 8 9.18 26.10 3.96
CA THR A 8 9.13 24.73 4.47
C THR A 8 10.31 23.97 3.87
N SER A 9 11.34 23.79 4.69
CA SER A 9 12.55 22.98 4.56
C SER A 9 12.59 21.95 3.41
N GLU A 10 13.61 22.05 2.54
CA GLU A 10 13.93 21.05 1.50
C GLU A 10 14.18 19.62 2.02
N LEU A 11 14.25 19.41 3.34
CA LEU A 11 14.58 18.12 3.95
C LEU A 11 13.36 17.21 4.16
N TYR A 12 12.13 17.72 4.00
CA TYR A 12 10.91 16.97 4.32
C TYR A 12 9.90 17.01 3.18
N TYR A 13 9.16 15.92 3.02
CA TYR A 13 7.97 15.90 2.16
C TYR A 13 6.90 16.84 2.72
N ASP A 14 6.21 17.57 1.85
CA ASP A 14 5.00 18.31 2.22
C ASP A 14 3.88 17.32 2.55
N MET A 15 3.49 17.33 3.83
CA MET A 15 2.50 16.45 4.43
C MET A 15 1.33 17.26 5.03
N SER A 16 1.04 18.44 4.45
CA SER A 16 0.04 19.42 4.92
C SER A 16 -1.21 19.53 4.04
N ARG A 17 -1.39 18.63 3.06
CA ARG A 17 -2.56 18.62 2.16
C ARG A 17 -3.81 18.16 2.90
N ALA A 18 -4.96 18.31 2.24
CA ALA A 18 -6.27 18.05 2.82
C ALA A 18 -6.46 16.60 3.31
N ARG A 19 -5.71 15.64 2.77
CA ARG A 19 -5.81 14.23 3.13
C ARG A 19 -4.42 13.61 3.24
N ARG A 20 -4.24 12.68 4.18
CA ARG A 20 -3.01 11.90 4.24
C ARG A 20 -2.83 11.02 3.00
N GLY A 21 -3.91 10.32 2.61
CA GLY A 21 -3.96 9.55 1.37
C GLY A 21 -4.59 8.17 1.53
N GLN A 22 -4.45 7.35 0.49
CA GLN A 22 -4.98 6.00 0.45
C GLN A 22 -4.01 5.01 1.13
N CYS A 23 -4.57 4.02 1.83
CA CYS A 23 -3.83 2.89 2.39
C CYS A 23 -4.50 1.58 1.96
N ILE A 24 -3.86 0.84 1.06
CA ILE A 24 -4.39 -0.42 0.54
C ILE A 24 -3.71 -1.58 1.27
N ILE A 25 -4.49 -2.50 1.81
CA ILE A 25 -4.00 -3.62 2.62
C ILE A 25 -4.48 -4.92 2.01
N PHE A 26 -3.56 -5.69 1.44
CA PHE A 26 -3.80 -7.06 0.98
C PHE A 26 -3.34 -8.05 2.05
N TYR A 27 -4.13 -9.09 2.30
CA TYR A 27 -3.64 -10.21 3.11
C TYR A 27 -4.07 -11.56 2.57
N VAL A 28 -3.23 -12.58 2.75
CA VAL A 28 -3.50 -13.97 2.39
C VAL A 28 -3.57 -14.81 3.66
N GLU A 29 -4.68 -15.50 3.85
CA GLU A 29 -4.89 -16.44 4.93
C GLU A 29 -4.24 -17.78 4.61
N ARG A 30 -3.68 -18.43 5.63
CA ARG A 30 -3.14 -19.79 5.50
C ARG A 30 -4.26 -20.82 5.60
N PRO A 31 -4.43 -21.72 4.60
CA PRO A 31 -5.36 -22.84 4.71
C PRO A 31 -5.03 -23.69 5.94
N GLY A 32 -6.04 -24.11 6.70
CA GLY A 32 -5.87 -25.03 7.83
C GLY A 32 -5.24 -24.43 9.10
N HIS A 33 -5.04 -23.11 9.18
CA HIS A 33 -4.61 -22.43 10.40
C HIS A 33 -5.70 -21.46 10.90
N SER A 34 -6.49 -21.92 11.87
CA SER A 34 -7.64 -21.20 12.44
C SER A 34 -7.26 -19.94 13.24
N SER A 35 -6.01 -19.82 13.69
CA SER A 35 -5.47 -18.57 14.24
C SER A 35 -4.83 -17.75 13.12
N CYS A 36 -5.65 -17.16 12.25
CA CYS A 36 -5.15 -16.39 11.12
C CYS A 36 -4.51 -15.06 11.59
N SER A 37 -3.20 -15.08 11.85
CA SER A 37 -2.40 -13.94 12.27
C SER A 37 -2.52 -12.77 11.28
N ALA A 38 -2.45 -13.06 9.97
CA ALA A 38 -2.54 -12.06 8.91
C ALA A 38 -3.82 -11.23 8.97
N ARG A 39 -4.97 -11.84 9.30
CA ARG A 39 -6.25 -11.11 9.47
C ARG A 39 -6.26 -10.24 10.73
N LYS A 40 -5.63 -10.68 11.82
CA LYS A 40 -5.47 -9.87 13.04
C LYS A 40 -4.53 -8.70 12.77
N ASP A 41 -3.42 -8.96 12.08
CA ASP A 41 -2.42 -7.95 11.71
C ASP A 41 -3.00 -6.92 10.75
N ALA A 42 -3.73 -7.33 9.71
CA ALA A 42 -4.43 -6.43 8.80
C ALA A 42 -5.39 -5.49 9.54
N ARG A 43 -6.12 -5.98 10.55
CA ARG A 43 -7.00 -5.15 11.38
C ARG A 43 -6.24 -4.15 12.25
N ARG A 44 -5.14 -4.57 12.86
CA ARG A 44 -4.27 -3.69 13.67
C ARG A 44 -3.62 -2.61 12.80
N ILE A 45 -3.10 -3.00 11.63
CA ILE A 45 -2.55 -2.10 10.63
C ILE A 45 -3.61 -1.10 10.17
N LYS A 46 -4.80 -1.57 9.76
CA LYS A 46 -5.91 -0.68 9.38
C LYS A 46 -6.20 0.35 10.47
N THR A 47 -6.26 -0.09 11.72
CA THR A 47 -6.51 0.78 12.87
C THR A 47 -5.39 1.83 13.01
N ALA A 48 -4.12 1.40 12.99
CA ALA A 48 -2.98 2.31 13.11
C ALA A 48 -2.92 3.34 11.97
N PHE A 49 -3.07 2.91 10.71
CA PHE A 49 -3.05 3.82 9.56
C PHE A 49 -4.28 4.74 9.53
N HIS A 50 -5.44 4.27 10.02
CA HIS A 50 -6.59 5.15 10.20
C HIS A 50 -6.31 6.27 11.21
N TYR A 51 -5.69 5.96 12.35
CA TYR A 51 -5.25 6.97 13.32
C TYR A 51 -4.22 7.96 12.75
N LEU A 52 -3.42 7.54 11.76
CA LEU A 52 -2.50 8.41 11.02
C LEU A 52 -3.18 9.25 9.93
N GLY A 53 -4.51 9.14 9.78
CA GLY A 53 -5.32 9.94 8.86
C GLY A 53 -5.52 9.33 7.47
N PHE A 54 -5.15 8.05 7.27
CA PHE A 54 -5.33 7.38 5.97
C PHE A 54 -6.76 6.86 5.76
N LYS A 55 -7.18 6.84 4.49
CA LYS A 55 -8.37 6.11 4.04
C LYS A 55 -7.97 4.68 3.69
N CYS A 56 -8.26 3.74 4.58
CA CYS A 56 -7.81 2.35 4.46
C CYS A 56 -8.84 1.44 3.76
N ALA A 57 -8.38 0.64 2.79
CA ALA A 57 -9.12 -0.46 2.17
C ALA A 57 -8.42 -1.81 2.44
N VAL A 58 -9.18 -2.85 2.79
CA VAL A 58 -8.65 -4.18 3.11
C VAL A 58 -9.20 -5.22 2.14
N HIS A 59 -8.29 -6.01 1.57
CA HIS A 59 -8.58 -7.01 0.53
C HIS A 59 -8.10 -8.40 1.01
N PRO A 60 -9.02 -9.28 1.45
CA PRO A 60 -8.69 -10.64 1.88
C PRO A 60 -8.51 -11.59 0.68
N ASN A 61 -7.49 -12.45 0.74
CA ASN A 61 -7.22 -13.52 -0.21
C ASN A 61 -7.38 -13.10 -1.70
N PRO A 62 -6.79 -11.96 -2.11
CA PRO A 62 -6.94 -11.47 -3.48
C PRO A 62 -6.26 -12.44 -4.46
N THR A 63 -6.68 -12.43 -5.71
CA THR A 63 -5.87 -12.98 -6.82
C THR A 63 -4.90 -11.91 -7.32
N THR A 64 -3.90 -12.30 -8.11
CA THR A 64 -2.96 -11.34 -8.73
C THR A 64 -3.70 -10.30 -9.58
N GLN A 65 -4.73 -10.71 -10.34
CA GLN A 65 -5.53 -9.80 -11.15
C GLN A 65 -6.28 -8.77 -10.30
N ILE A 66 -6.77 -9.16 -9.13
CA ILE A 66 -7.43 -8.24 -8.19
C ILE A 66 -6.42 -7.26 -7.61
N ILE A 67 -5.20 -7.70 -7.28
CA ILE A 67 -4.13 -6.80 -6.82
C ILE A 67 -3.81 -5.77 -7.90
N GLU A 68 -3.55 -6.21 -9.13
CA GLU A 68 -3.21 -5.33 -10.25
C GLU A 68 -4.31 -4.31 -10.54
N LYS A 69 -5.56 -4.77 -10.62
CA LYS A 69 -6.72 -3.89 -10.83
C LYS A 69 -6.83 -2.85 -9.72
N THR A 70 -6.73 -3.28 -8.46
CA THR A 70 -6.82 -2.38 -7.29
C THR A 70 -5.72 -1.33 -7.32
N LEU A 71 -4.49 -1.70 -7.68
CA LEU A 71 -3.36 -0.78 -7.73
C LEU A 71 -3.45 0.21 -8.89
N ALA A 72 -3.95 -0.23 -10.05
CA ALA A 72 -4.21 0.65 -11.20
C ALA A 72 -5.31 1.68 -10.90
N GLU A 73 -6.38 1.26 -10.24
CA GLU A 73 -7.45 2.16 -9.79
C GLU A 73 -6.94 3.13 -8.72
N ALA A 74 -6.15 2.63 -7.76
CA ALA A 74 -5.59 3.47 -6.71
C ALA A 74 -4.61 4.52 -7.25
N SER A 75 -3.80 4.20 -8.26
CA SER A 75 -2.85 5.15 -8.85
C SER A 75 -3.54 6.26 -9.65
N THR A 76 -4.70 5.98 -10.24
CA THR A 76 -5.46 6.94 -11.06
C THR A 76 -6.57 7.65 -10.27
N CYS A 77 -6.70 7.36 -8.97
CA CYS A 77 -7.71 7.97 -8.11
C CYS A 77 -7.57 9.51 -8.08
N PRO A 78 -8.64 10.28 -8.37
CA PRO A 78 -8.61 11.74 -8.32
C PRO A 78 -8.24 12.31 -6.95
N ASP A 79 -8.59 11.59 -5.87
CA ASP A 79 -8.25 11.97 -4.49
C ASP A 79 -6.73 12.10 -4.27
N ASN A 80 -5.90 11.47 -5.10
CA ASN A 80 -4.44 11.53 -4.99
C ASN A 80 -3.89 12.95 -5.16
N GLU A 81 -4.56 13.83 -5.91
CA GLU A 81 -4.11 15.21 -6.12
C GLU A 81 -4.09 16.00 -4.79
N SER A 82 -5.13 15.81 -3.99
CA SER A 82 -5.31 16.44 -2.67
C SER A 82 -4.69 15.64 -1.51
N SER A 83 -4.04 14.51 -1.80
CA SER A 83 -3.43 13.63 -0.80
C SER A 83 -1.94 13.91 -0.63
N ASP A 84 -1.41 13.72 0.58
CA ASP A 84 0.02 13.83 0.90
C ASP A 84 0.84 12.68 0.33
N CYS A 85 0.35 11.45 0.45
CA CYS A 85 1.12 10.25 0.13
C CYS A 85 0.24 9.04 -0.21
N PHE A 86 0.89 7.91 -0.49
CA PHE A 86 0.24 6.63 -0.76
C PHE A 86 0.90 5.51 0.04
N VAL A 87 0.09 4.55 0.51
CA VAL A 87 0.56 3.35 1.23
C VAL A 87 -0.07 2.09 0.63
N CYS A 88 0.76 1.05 0.45
CA CYS A 88 0.33 -0.30 0.15
C CYS A 88 1.00 -1.29 1.11
N LEU A 89 0.21 -2.21 1.68
CA LEU A 89 0.68 -3.30 2.52
C LEU A 89 0.28 -4.64 1.92
N LEU A 90 1.22 -5.57 1.84
CA LEU A 90 1.00 -6.96 1.45
C LEU A 90 1.41 -7.89 2.60
N LEU A 91 0.45 -8.58 3.19
CA LEU A 91 0.66 -9.59 4.23
C LEU A 91 0.43 -10.98 3.65
N THR A 92 1.49 -11.72 3.37
CA THR A 92 1.33 -12.98 2.63
C THR A 92 2.25 -14.09 3.10
N THR A 93 2.07 -15.27 2.52
CA THR A 93 2.99 -16.41 2.67
C THR A 93 4.00 -16.43 1.53
N GLY A 94 5.19 -16.93 1.79
CA GLY A 94 6.20 -17.18 0.76
C GLY A 94 6.76 -18.58 0.83
N ARG A 95 7.36 -19.02 -0.28
CA ARG A 95 8.07 -20.30 -0.36
C ARG A 95 9.34 -20.11 -1.18
N ASN A 96 10.47 -20.61 -0.68
CA ASN A 96 11.76 -20.62 -1.41
C ASN A 96 12.16 -19.26 -2.05
N GLY A 97 11.84 -18.14 -1.41
CA GLY A 97 12.17 -16.79 -1.91
C GLY A 97 11.04 -16.11 -2.69
N ASP A 98 9.98 -16.82 -3.06
CA ASP A 98 8.83 -16.25 -3.77
C ASP A 98 7.79 -15.66 -2.81
N ILE A 99 7.27 -14.49 -3.16
CA ILE A 99 6.09 -13.91 -2.54
C ILE A 99 4.87 -14.56 -3.20
N LEU A 100 4.17 -15.43 -2.48
CA LEU A 100 3.00 -16.11 -3.02
C LEU A 100 1.75 -15.28 -2.76
N VAL A 101 0.79 -15.36 -3.67
CA VAL A 101 -0.60 -14.93 -3.47
C VAL A 101 -1.47 -16.18 -3.59
N ARG A 102 -2.80 -16.05 -3.40
CA ARG A 102 -3.76 -17.14 -3.54
C ARG A 102 -3.43 -18.07 -4.73
N GLU A 103 -3.56 -19.38 -4.52
CA GLU A 103 -3.31 -20.43 -5.53
C GLU A 103 -1.85 -20.54 -6.02
N HIS A 104 -0.87 -20.16 -5.20
CA HIS A 104 0.57 -20.26 -5.52
C HIS A 104 1.01 -19.39 -6.71
N GLN A 105 0.19 -18.40 -7.11
CA GLN A 105 0.62 -17.41 -8.08
C GLN A 105 1.61 -16.46 -7.40
N GLY A 106 2.85 -16.45 -7.89
CA GLY A 106 3.87 -15.52 -7.41
C GLY A 106 3.50 -14.08 -7.79
N ILE A 107 3.79 -13.14 -6.90
CA ILE A 107 3.76 -11.71 -7.18
C ILE A 107 5.14 -11.12 -6.96
N THR A 108 5.64 -10.32 -7.89
CA THR A 108 6.90 -9.61 -7.68
C THR A 108 6.64 -8.23 -7.06
N THR A 109 7.68 -7.65 -6.47
CA THR A 109 7.66 -6.25 -6.02
C THR A 109 7.33 -5.28 -7.16
N ASP A 110 7.69 -5.64 -8.40
CA ASP A 110 7.41 -4.82 -9.59
C ASP A 110 5.92 -4.72 -9.87
N VAL A 111 5.15 -5.81 -9.67
CA VAL A 111 3.69 -5.79 -9.82
C VAL A 111 3.05 -4.79 -8.85
N LEU A 112 3.58 -4.70 -7.62
CA LEU A 112 3.08 -3.77 -6.61
C LEU A 112 3.40 -2.29 -6.94
N THR A 113 4.56 -2.05 -7.55
CA THR A 113 5.13 -0.70 -7.69
C THR A 113 4.93 -0.07 -9.07
N LYS A 114 4.77 -0.87 -10.14
CA LYS A 114 4.76 -0.40 -11.54
C LYS A 114 3.74 0.71 -11.84
N TYR A 115 2.61 0.74 -11.15
CA TYR A 115 1.57 1.75 -11.37
C TYR A 115 1.89 3.11 -10.72
N PHE A 116 2.87 3.16 -9.83
CA PHE A 116 3.20 4.33 -9.01
C PHE A 116 4.54 4.98 -9.41
N VAL A 117 5.10 4.58 -10.56
CA VAL A 117 6.24 5.26 -11.18
C VAL A 117 5.80 6.61 -11.75
N ARG A 118 6.76 7.55 -11.85
CA ARG A 118 6.50 8.95 -12.22
C ARG A 118 5.72 9.12 -13.53
N ALA A 119 5.94 8.25 -14.51
CA ALA A 119 5.27 8.31 -15.81
C ALA A 119 3.78 7.90 -15.77
N SER A 120 3.39 7.08 -14.78
CA SER A 120 2.06 6.45 -14.74
C SER A 120 1.11 7.09 -13.72
N CYS A 121 1.63 7.88 -12.77
CA CYS A 121 0.84 8.46 -11.68
C CYS A 121 1.25 9.92 -11.42
N GLY A 122 0.80 10.84 -12.28
CA GLY A 122 1.14 12.26 -12.18
C GLY A 122 0.65 12.95 -10.90
N SER A 123 -0.49 12.53 -10.35
CA SER A 123 -1.08 13.11 -9.13
C SER A 123 -0.30 12.79 -7.85
N LEU A 124 0.55 11.76 -7.87
CA LEU A 124 1.49 11.41 -6.79
C LEU A 124 2.94 11.77 -7.12
N LYS A 125 3.17 12.62 -8.12
CA LYS A 125 4.50 13.15 -8.45
C LYS A 125 5.08 13.88 -7.24
N ASP A 126 6.34 13.57 -6.92
CA ASP A 126 7.11 14.14 -5.80
C ASP A 126 6.52 13.88 -4.40
N LYS A 127 5.49 13.04 -4.29
CA LYS A 127 4.88 12.57 -3.04
C LYS A 127 5.42 11.19 -2.63
N PRO A 128 5.56 10.88 -1.34
CA PRO A 128 6.08 9.58 -0.91
C PRO A 128 5.08 8.44 -1.21
N LYS A 129 5.63 7.28 -1.59
CA LYS A 129 4.89 6.05 -1.92
C LYS A 129 5.49 4.91 -1.12
N LEU A 130 4.77 4.43 -0.12
CA LEU A 130 5.28 3.50 0.87
C LEU A 130 4.72 2.10 0.61
N PHE A 131 5.60 1.12 0.49
CA PHE A 131 5.24 -0.29 0.30
C PHE A 131 5.80 -1.12 1.45
N PHE A 132 4.94 -1.84 2.14
CA PHE A 132 5.31 -2.73 3.24
C PHE A 132 4.95 -4.18 2.88
N ILE A 133 5.93 -5.08 2.93
CA ILE A 133 5.74 -6.47 2.55
C ILE A 133 6.11 -7.35 3.74
N GLN A 134 5.11 -8.02 4.29
CA GLN A 134 5.28 -9.04 5.33
C GLN A 134 5.13 -10.41 4.68
N VAL A 135 6.21 -11.19 4.66
CA VAL A 135 6.21 -12.55 4.12
C VAL A 135 6.40 -13.55 5.25
N VAL A 136 5.46 -14.47 5.43
CA VAL A 136 5.68 -15.63 6.28
C VAL A 136 6.16 -16.80 5.44
N LEU A 137 7.41 -17.19 5.61
CA LEU A 137 7.98 -18.34 4.93
C LEU A 137 7.36 -19.63 5.48
N VAL A 138 6.93 -20.50 4.57
CA VAL A 138 6.53 -21.87 4.88
C VAL A 138 7.61 -22.83 4.36
N THR A 139 8.20 -23.59 5.25
CA THR A 139 9.08 -24.73 4.94
C THR A 139 8.24 -26.01 4.98
N LEU A 140 8.45 -26.89 4.01
CA LEU A 140 7.95 -28.27 4.05
C LEU A 140 8.75 -29.09 5.08
#